data_AF-A0A7J9LWB4-F1
#
_entry.id   AF-A0A7J9LWB4-F1
#
_cell.length_a   1.000
_cell.length_b   1.000
_cell.length_c   1.000
_cell.angle_alpha   90.00
_cell.angle_beta   90.00
_cell.angle_gamma   90.00
#
_symmetry.space_group_name_H-M   'P 1'
#
loop_
_entity.id
_entity.type
_entity.pdbx_description
1 polymer ?
#
loop_
_entity_poly.entity_id
_entity_poly.type
_entity_poly.pdbx_seq_one_letter_code
_entity_poly.pdbx_strand_id
1 'polypeptide(L)'
;MPYETYSGVNVRLRYVLKVTVSRNYGGSIVEYQDFMMEVGIEDCLHIEFEYNKSKYHLKDVIIGKIYFLLVRIKIKNMDLEIRRRESTGSGANTHVETETLAKYELMDGAPVRGMFITCFL
;
A
#
# COMPACT_ATOMS: atom_id res chain seq x y z
N MET A 1 13.30 -16.16 6.41
CA MET A 1 11.83 -16.12 6.56
C MET A 1 11.22 -16.91 5.42
N PRO A 2 10.37 -17.92 5.66
CA PRO A 2 9.76 -18.64 4.56
C PRO A 2 8.76 -17.70 3.85
N TYR A 3 8.85 -17.64 2.52
CA TYR A 3 7.93 -16.88 1.69
C TYR A 3 6.48 -17.37 1.85
N GLU A 4 5.51 -16.60 1.40
CA GLU A 4 4.11 -17.05 1.36
C GLU A 4 3.81 -17.74 0.04
N THR A 5 2.82 -18.65 0.03
CA THR A 5 2.35 -19.24 -1.23
C THR A 5 1.82 -18.11 -2.10
N TYR A 6 2.42 -17.91 -3.27
CA TYR A 6 2.07 -16.83 -4.18
C TYR A 6 1.64 -17.40 -5.53
N SER A 7 0.52 -16.92 -6.06
CA SER A 7 0.09 -17.25 -7.41
C SER A 7 -0.09 -15.95 -8.16
N GLY A 8 1.01 -15.50 -8.76
CA GLY A 8 1.07 -14.32 -9.59
C GLY A 8 0.88 -14.60 -11.07
N VAL A 9 1.13 -13.57 -11.87
CA VAL A 9 0.98 -13.64 -13.33
C VAL A 9 2.18 -14.32 -13.96
N ASN A 10 3.40 -13.94 -13.57
CA ASN A 10 4.64 -14.50 -14.10
C ASN A 10 5.30 -15.48 -13.11
N VAL A 11 4.99 -15.39 -11.82
CA VAL A 11 5.56 -16.24 -10.77
C VAL A 11 4.49 -16.95 -9.97
N ARG A 12 4.64 -18.26 -9.84
CA ARG A 12 3.87 -19.08 -8.91
C ARG A 12 4.80 -19.76 -7.93
N LEU A 13 4.74 -19.35 -6.67
CA LEU A 13 5.45 -19.97 -5.56
C LEU A 13 4.48 -20.88 -4.81
N ARG A 14 4.69 -22.19 -4.90
CA ARG A 14 3.88 -23.20 -4.21
C ARG A 14 4.74 -23.95 -3.20
N TYR A 15 4.22 -24.08 -1.99
CA TYR A 15 4.78 -24.96 -0.98
C TYR A 15 4.34 -26.40 -1.24
N VAL A 16 5.30 -27.31 -1.22
CA VAL A 16 5.08 -28.76 -1.34
C VAL A 16 5.62 -29.40 -0.06
N LEU A 17 4.88 -30.34 0.52
CA LEU A 17 5.23 -30.92 1.81
C LEU A 17 6.39 -31.93 1.65
N LYS A 18 7.53 -31.66 2.30
CA LYS A 18 8.67 -32.57 2.44
C LYS A 18 9.07 -32.63 3.91
N VAL A 19 9.07 -33.83 4.50
CA VAL A 19 9.25 -34.03 5.96
C VAL A 19 10.72 -34.23 6.30
N THR A 20 11.24 -33.45 7.25
CA THR A 20 12.55 -33.63 7.90
C THR A 20 12.47 -33.05 9.33
N VAL A 21 13.04 -33.73 10.32
CA VAL A 21 12.80 -33.48 11.76
C VAL A 21 13.99 -32.77 12.43
N SER A 22 13.74 -31.62 13.08
CA SER A 22 14.57 -31.03 14.15
C SER A 22 13.80 -29.96 14.96
N ARG A 23 14.22 -29.70 16.22
CA ARG A 23 13.60 -28.84 17.28
C ARG A 23 14.63 -27.77 17.75
N ASN A 24 14.37 -26.64 18.42
CA ASN A 24 13.27 -25.64 18.56
C ASN A 24 13.87 -24.33 19.18
N TYR A 25 13.13 -23.20 19.10
CA TYR A 25 13.05 -22.00 19.98
C TYR A 25 13.28 -20.60 19.38
N GLY A 26 12.29 -19.72 19.57
CA GLY A 26 12.42 -18.25 19.57
C GLY A 26 11.27 -17.51 18.85
N GLY A 27 10.40 -16.80 19.59
CA GLY A 27 9.32 -15.97 19.05
C GLY A 27 9.81 -14.58 18.60
N SER A 28 9.16 -14.01 17.58
CA SER A 28 9.51 -12.69 17.02
C SER A 28 8.56 -11.61 17.54
N ILE A 29 9.13 -10.48 17.98
CA ILE A 29 8.39 -9.25 18.34
C ILE A 29 8.48 -8.30 17.14
N VAL A 30 7.38 -7.66 16.76
CA VAL A 30 7.31 -6.70 15.65
C VAL A 30 6.82 -5.35 16.20
N GLU A 31 7.64 -4.31 16.07
CA GLU A 31 7.24 -2.92 16.31
C GLU A 31 6.58 -2.33 15.06
N TYR A 32 5.55 -1.52 15.26
CA TYR A 32 4.84 -0.79 14.22
C TYR A 32 5.20 0.69 14.35
N GLN A 33 5.76 1.25 13.30
CA GLN A 33 5.99 2.68 13.15
C GLN A 33 4.87 3.25 12.26
N ASP A 34 4.41 4.46 12.52
CA ASP A 34 3.45 5.15 11.65
C ASP A 34 4.17 5.68 10.40
N PHE A 35 3.50 5.66 9.25
CA PHE A 35 4.07 6.05 7.97
C PHE A 35 3.22 7.14 7.30
N MET A 36 3.88 8.18 6.81
CA MET A 36 3.26 9.32 6.13
C MET A 36 3.65 9.31 4.65
N MET A 37 2.68 9.61 3.78
CA MET A 37 2.89 9.82 2.36
C MET A 37 2.53 11.27 2.01
N GLU A 38 3.47 12.00 1.43
CA GLU A 38 3.28 13.39 1.03
C GLU A 38 3.25 13.50 -0.50
N VAL A 39 2.31 14.28 -1.01
CA VAL A 39 2.20 14.62 -2.43
C VAL A 39 2.08 16.13 -2.55
N GLY A 40 3.02 16.74 -3.26
CA GLY A 40 3.08 18.19 -3.41
C GLY A 40 3.48 18.65 -4.81
N ILE A 41 2.88 19.76 -5.22
CA ILE A 41 3.35 20.64 -6.29
C ILE A 41 3.58 21.99 -5.65
N GLU A 42 4.80 22.51 -5.79
CA GLU A 42 5.21 23.78 -5.22
C GLU A 42 4.18 24.89 -5.52
N ASP A 43 3.83 25.64 -4.48
CA ASP A 43 2.87 26.74 -4.50
C ASP A 43 1.45 26.43 -5.02
N CYS A 44 1.11 25.18 -5.32
CA CYS A 44 -0.14 24.81 -6.00
C CYS A 44 -0.95 23.76 -5.24
N LEU A 45 -0.31 22.71 -4.73
CA LEU A 45 -0.98 21.60 -4.07
C LEU A 45 -0.07 20.99 -3.01
N HIS A 46 -0.57 20.78 -1.82
CA HIS A 46 0.14 20.02 -0.79
C HIS A 46 -0.89 19.17 -0.04
N ILE A 47 -0.76 17.86 -0.19
CA ILE A 47 -1.62 16.86 0.43
C ILE A 47 -0.74 15.89 1.23
N GLU A 48 -1.17 15.56 2.43
CA GLU A 48 -0.57 14.51 3.25
C GLU A 48 -1.56 13.36 3.42
N PHE A 49 -1.10 12.13 3.33
CA PHE A 49 -1.85 10.94 3.65
C PHE A 49 -1.18 10.18 4.80
N GLU A 50 -1.87 10.13 5.93
CA GLU A 50 -1.49 9.39 7.12
C GLU A 50 -2.27 8.07 7.16
N TYR A 51 -1.60 6.97 7.48
CA TYR A 51 -2.25 5.68 7.67
C TYR A 51 -1.64 4.92 8.86
N ASN A 52 -2.46 4.12 9.54
CA ASN A 52 -2.15 3.62 10.88
C ASN A 52 -1.12 2.47 10.94
N LYS A 53 -0.81 1.79 9.83
CA LYS A 53 0.16 0.67 9.79
C LYS A 53 0.85 0.59 8.42
N SER A 54 2.11 0.17 8.37
CA SER A 54 2.75 -0.24 7.09
C SER A 54 2.44 -1.67 6.67
N LYS A 55 1.92 -2.50 7.58
CA LYS A 55 1.67 -3.92 7.36
C LYS A 55 0.28 -4.26 7.86
N TYR A 56 -0.52 -4.82 6.96
CA TYR A 56 -1.89 -5.24 7.23
C TYR A 56 -2.02 -6.74 7.03
N HIS A 57 -2.83 -7.38 7.86
CA HIS A 57 -3.33 -8.71 7.55
C HIS A 57 -4.34 -8.63 6.39
N LEU A 58 -4.53 -9.70 5.62
CA LEU A 58 -5.48 -9.75 4.48
C LEU A 58 -6.95 -9.49 4.85
N LYS A 59 -7.27 -9.41 6.14
CA LYS A 59 -8.60 -9.14 6.69
C LYS A 59 -8.62 -7.90 7.59
N ASP A 60 -7.51 -7.18 7.64
CA ASP A 60 -7.40 -5.95 8.41
C ASP A 60 -8.02 -4.79 7.64
N VAL A 61 -8.30 -3.71 8.35
CA VAL A 61 -8.85 -2.47 7.78
C VAL A 61 -7.75 -1.41 7.77
N ILE A 62 -7.59 -0.74 6.64
CA ILE A 62 -6.70 0.41 6.49
C ILE A 62 -7.46 1.63 7.00
N ILE A 63 -6.92 2.25 8.05
CA ILE A 63 -7.46 3.50 8.59
C ILE A 63 -6.48 4.59 8.22
N GLY A 64 -6.96 5.61 7.51
CA GLY A 64 -6.12 6.73 7.12
C GLY A 64 -6.84 8.07 7.10
N LYS A 65 -6.06 9.14 7.06
CA LYS A 65 -6.53 10.52 6.96
C LYS A 65 -5.73 11.25 5.89
N ILE A 66 -6.45 11.94 5.02
CA ILE A 66 -5.87 12.78 3.98
C ILE A 66 -6.06 14.24 4.38
N TYR A 67 -4.98 14.99 4.50
CA TYR A 67 -4.98 16.40 4.88
C TYR A 67 -4.69 17.28 3.66
N PHE A 68 -5.52 18.30 3.45
CA PHE A 68 -5.35 19.26 2.36
C PHE A 68 -4.69 20.54 2.88
N LEU A 69 -3.35 20.60 2.86
CA LEU A 69 -2.58 21.72 3.40
C LEU A 69 -2.56 22.94 2.49
N LEU A 70 -2.48 22.72 1.17
CA LEU A 70 -2.55 23.76 0.15
C LEU A 70 -3.36 23.27 -1.04
N VAL A 71 -4.36 24.03 -1.47
CA VAL A 71 -5.17 23.74 -2.67
C VAL A 71 -5.39 25.04 -3.45
N ARG A 72 -4.60 25.26 -4.49
CA ARG A 72 -4.72 26.41 -5.42
C ARG A 72 -5.09 25.99 -6.84
N ILE A 73 -5.12 24.68 -7.11
CA ILE A 73 -5.58 24.10 -8.37
C ILE A 73 -6.90 23.35 -8.15
N LYS A 74 -7.78 23.36 -9.17
CA LYS A 74 -9.04 22.63 -9.13
C LYS A 74 -8.79 21.13 -9.34
N ILE A 75 -9.03 20.34 -8.32
CA ILE A 75 -9.02 18.87 -8.38
C ILE A 75 -10.36 18.43 -8.97
N LYS A 76 -10.34 17.55 -9.97
CA LYS A 76 -11.57 16.97 -10.54
C LYS A 76 -12.01 15.74 -9.76
N ASN A 77 -11.10 14.79 -9.62
CA ASN A 77 -11.34 13.52 -8.95
C ASN A 77 -10.10 13.14 -8.15
N MET A 78 -10.31 12.41 -7.06
CA MET A 78 -9.25 11.80 -6.26
C MET A 78 -9.64 10.37 -5.97
N ASP A 79 -8.74 9.44 -6.32
CA ASP A 79 -8.92 8.01 -6.14
C ASP A 79 -7.78 7.44 -5.30
N LEU A 80 -8.09 6.47 -4.45
CA LEU A 80 -7.12 5.65 -3.73
C LEU A 80 -7.13 4.24 -4.31
N GLU A 81 -5.97 3.78 -4.77
CA GLU A 81 -5.83 2.47 -5.42
C GLU A 81 -4.93 1.54 -4.62
N ILE A 82 -5.39 0.30 -4.45
CA ILE A 82 -4.54 -0.80 -3.97
C ILE A 82 -3.97 -1.48 -5.20
N ARG A 83 -2.65 -1.37 -5.40
CA ARG A 83 -1.94 -1.96 -6.54
C ARG A 83 -1.02 -3.09 -6.10
N ARG A 84 -1.12 -4.23 -6.77
CA ARG A 84 -0.15 -5.33 -6.63
C ARG A 84 0.91 -5.17 -7.70
N ARG A 85 2.16 -5.00 -7.27
CA ARG A 85 3.33 -4.97 -8.16
C ARG A 85 4.13 -6.26 -8.01
N GLU A 86 4.19 -7.04 -9.08
CA GLU A 86 5.02 -8.23 -9.20
C GLU A 86 6.28 -7.88 -9.99
N SER A 87 7.44 -8.38 -9.55
CA SER A 87 8.70 -8.21 -10.27
C SER A 87 9.38 -9.57 -10.38
N THR A 88 9.66 -9.99 -11.61
CA THR A 88 10.14 -11.33 -11.96
C THR A 88 11.42 -11.24 -12.76
N GLY A 89 12.36 -12.16 -12.54
CA GLY A 89 13.65 -12.18 -13.24
C GLY A 89 14.78 -11.57 -12.41
N SER A 90 15.96 -11.45 -13.02
CA SER A 90 17.17 -10.92 -12.36
C SER A 90 18.04 -10.18 -13.37
N GLY A 91 18.68 -9.09 -12.93
CA GLY A 91 19.53 -8.26 -13.78
C GLY A 91 18.75 -7.58 -14.91
N ALA A 92 19.31 -7.62 -16.12
CA ALA A 92 18.73 -6.96 -17.31
C ALA A 92 17.36 -7.55 -17.76
N ASN A 93 17.00 -8.75 -17.29
CA ASN A 93 15.77 -9.44 -17.68
C ASN A 93 14.65 -9.29 -16.62
N THR A 94 14.60 -8.16 -15.92
CA THR A 94 13.57 -7.91 -14.91
C THR A 94 12.27 -7.49 -15.60
N HIS A 95 11.20 -8.27 -15.38
CA HIS A 95 9.85 -7.96 -15.81
C HIS A 95 9.02 -7.47 -14.63
N VAL A 96 8.39 -6.31 -14.76
CA VAL A 96 7.57 -5.71 -13.70
C VAL A 96 6.13 -5.65 -14.21
N GLU A 97 5.23 -6.28 -13.48
CA GLU A 97 3.80 -6.26 -13.77
C GLU A 97 3.06 -5.60 -12.62
N THR A 98 2.12 -4.71 -12.93
CA THR A 98 1.33 -4.00 -11.90
C THR A 98 -0.14 -4.09 -12.21
N GLU A 99 -0.90 -4.61 -11.27
CA GLU A 99 -2.35 -4.79 -11.33
C GLU A 99 -3.02 -3.93 -10.27
N THR A 100 -4.11 -3.25 -10.62
CA THR A 100 -4.96 -2.53 -9.66
C THR A 100 -5.98 -3.51 -9.09
N LEU A 101 -5.85 -3.86 -7.81
CA LEU A 101 -6.73 -4.81 -7.12
C LEU A 101 -8.03 -4.16 -6.64
N ALA A 102 -7.94 -2.91 -6.20
CA ALA A 102 -9.09 -2.13 -5.74
C ALA A 102 -8.88 -0.66 -6.05
N LYS A 103 -9.98 0.03 -6.32
CA LYS A 103 -10.03 1.47 -6.58
C LYS A 103 -11.18 2.07 -5.76
N TYR A 104 -10.87 3.09 -4.99
CA TYR A 104 -11.80 3.78 -4.11
C TYR A 104 -11.83 5.26 -4.49
N GLU A 105 -12.99 5.73 -4.93
CA GLU A 105 -13.21 7.14 -5.21
C GLU A 105 -13.35 7.89 -3.88
N LEU A 106 -12.43 8.80 -3.59
CA LEU A 106 -12.38 9.53 -2.33
C LEU A 106 -13.13 10.86 -2.40
N MET A 107 -13.12 11.49 -3.57
CA MET A 107 -13.72 12.81 -3.75
C MET A 107 -14.14 13.06 -5.19
N ASP A 108 -15.33 13.66 -5.34
CA ASP A 108 -15.82 14.30 -6.56
C ASP A 108 -15.97 15.81 -6.27
N GLY A 109 -14.98 16.61 -6.66
CA GLY A 109 -14.95 18.07 -6.43
C GLY A 109 -13.62 18.65 -5.92
N ALA A 110 -13.62 19.95 -5.62
CA ALA A 110 -12.44 20.68 -5.16
C ALA A 110 -12.36 20.77 -3.62
N PRO A 111 -11.35 20.17 -2.96
CA PRO A 111 -11.19 20.26 -1.51
C PRO A 111 -10.73 21.65 -1.10
N VAL A 112 -11.07 22.03 0.12
CA VAL A 112 -10.69 23.32 0.71
C VAL A 112 -9.47 23.12 1.60
N ARG A 113 -8.58 24.12 1.64
CA ARG A 113 -7.45 24.14 2.57
C ARG A 113 -7.93 23.93 4.01
N GLY A 114 -7.26 23.04 4.74
CA GLY A 114 -7.57 22.68 6.13
C GLY A 114 -8.66 21.61 6.28
N MET A 115 -9.26 21.16 5.18
CA MET A 115 -10.14 19.98 5.18
C MET A 115 -9.32 18.70 5.32
N PHE A 116 -9.94 17.66 5.88
CA PHE A 116 -9.42 16.30 5.84
C PHE A 116 -10.51 15.29 5.46
N ILE A 117 -10.10 14.19 4.84
CA ILE A 117 -10.97 13.04 4.54
C ILE A 117 -10.47 11.86 5.36
N THR A 118 -11.37 11.20 6.08
CA THR A 118 -11.05 9.95 6.79
C THR A 118 -11.44 8.77 5.94
N CYS A 119 -10.50 7.83 5.74
CA CYS A 119 -10.68 6.64 4.93
C CYS A 119 -10.68 5.39 5.82
N PHE A 120 -11.64 4.50 5.56
CA PHE A 120 -11.71 3.15 6.13
C PHE A 120 -11.85 2.17 4.97
N LEU A 121 -10.76 1.48 4.61
CA LEU A 121 -10.68 0.57 3.47
C LEU A 121 -10.46 -0.88 3.90
#